data_AF-A0AAQ3JIU2-F1
#
_entry.id   AF-A0AAQ3JIU2-F1
#
_cell.length_a   1.000
_cell.length_b   1.000
_cell.length_c   1.000
_cell.angle_alpha   90.00
_cell.angle_beta   90.00
_cell.angle_gamma   90.00
#
_symmetry.space_group_name_H-M   'P 1'
#
loop_
_entity.id
_entity.type
_entity.pdbx_description
1 polymer ?
#
loop_
_entity_poly.entity_id
_entity_poly.type
_entity_poly.pdbx_seq_one_letter_code
_entity_poly.pdbx_strand_id
1 'polypeptide(L)'
;MAKTDELMKKLFKHKEIFADLFNATLFNGKQIIKAEKLAELNTENIHVDESISSNVNPSILKRYRDLCMRQDDSVLQIILGCENQSEIDYSMPIRTMLYDALKYTEQQNNLELRKRKDGTYYHSKLRKDDKVLPVLTLIFYYGDKEWTILTNAKAIYSIFSPC
;
A
#
# COMPACT_ATOMS: atom_id res chain seq x y z
N MET A 1 -19.72 6.87 12.05
CA MET A 1 -18.39 7.08 11.43
C MET A 1 -17.41 6.01 11.88
N ALA A 2 -16.91 6.02 13.13
CA ALA A 2 -15.95 5.00 13.61
C ALA A 2 -16.40 3.53 13.45
N LYS A 3 -17.69 3.24 13.70
CA LYS A 3 -18.27 1.90 13.53
C LYS A 3 -18.28 1.43 12.06
N THR A 4 -18.47 2.35 11.12
CA THR A 4 -18.47 2.05 9.69
C THR A 4 -17.04 1.77 9.21
N ASP A 5 -16.07 2.59 9.63
CA ASP A 5 -14.67 2.37 9.28
C ASP A 5 -14.14 1.02 9.80
N GLU A 6 -14.53 0.63 11.02
CA GLU A 6 -14.19 -0.68 11.57
C GLU A 6 -14.82 -1.85 10.78
N LEU A 7 -16.06 -1.68 10.32
CA LEU A 7 -16.73 -2.66 9.46
C LEU A 7 -16.04 -2.80 8.10
N MET A 8 -15.64 -1.70 7.47
CA MET A 8 -14.94 -1.72 6.18
C MET A 8 -13.57 -2.37 6.31
N LYS A 9 -12.85 -2.10 7.40
CA LYS A 9 -11.59 -2.80 7.71
C LYS A 9 -11.81 -4.30 7.88
N LYS A 10 -12.85 -4.73 8.59
CA LYS A 10 -13.20 -6.16 8.73
C LYS A 10 -13.57 -6.79 7.40
N LEU A 11 -14.34 -6.08 6.56
CA LEU A 11 -14.77 -6.53 5.25
C LEU A 11 -13.57 -6.82 4.35
N PHE A 12 -12.66 -5.87 4.19
CA PHE A 12 -11.51 -6.04 3.31
C PHE A 12 -10.41 -6.94 3.88
N LYS A 13 -10.43 -7.26 5.19
CA LYS A 13 -9.58 -8.33 5.74
C LYS A 13 -9.91 -9.71 5.15
N HIS A 14 -11.13 -9.91 4.63
CA HIS A 14 -11.45 -11.11 3.87
C HIS A 14 -10.73 -11.06 2.52
N LYS A 15 -9.74 -11.94 2.34
CA LYS A 15 -8.86 -11.99 1.14
C LYS A 15 -9.63 -12.10 -0.18
N GLU A 16 -10.78 -12.78 -0.18
CA GLU A 16 -11.66 -12.91 -1.35
C GLU A 16 -12.20 -11.54 -1.78
N ILE A 17 -12.78 -10.81 -0.82
CA ILE A 17 -13.35 -9.48 -1.06
C ILE A 17 -12.25 -8.48 -1.45
N PHE A 18 -11.07 -8.59 -0.82
CA PHE A 18 -9.92 -7.80 -1.21
C PHE A 18 -9.47 -8.09 -2.64
N ALA A 19 -9.33 -9.36 -3.01
CA ALA A 19 -8.93 -9.75 -4.36
C ALA A 19 -9.94 -9.23 -5.41
N ASP A 20 -11.23 -9.39 -5.14
CA ASP A 20 -12.30 -8.94 -6.01
C ASP A 20 -12.31 -7.41 -6.19
N LEU A 21 -12.05 -6.64 -5.14
CA LEU A 21 -11.93 -5.18 -5.23
C LEU A 21 -10.85 -4.79 -6.27
N PHE A 22 -9.67 -5.40 -6.19
CA PHE A 22 -8.56 -5.11 -7.09
C PHE A 22 -8.82 -5.65 -8.50
N ASN A 23 -9.42 -6.84 -8.63
CA ASN A 23 -9.81 -7.42 -9.92
C ASN A 23 -10.84 -6.58 -10.66
N ALA A 24 -11.89 -6.14 -9.95
CA ALA A 24 -12.92 -5.28 -10.51
C ALA A 24 -12.34 -3.94 -10.99
N THR A 25 -11.49 -3.34 -10.16
CA THR A 25 -10.94 -2.00 -10.43
C THR A 25 -9.86 -2.02 -11.51
N LEU A 26 -8.84 -2.87 -11.37
CA LEU A 26 -7.62 -2.81 -12.19
C LEU A 26 -7.65 -3.74 -13.40
N PHE A 27 -8.42 -4.82 -13.32
CA PHE A 27 -8.39 -5.92 -14.29
C PHE A 27 -9.76 -6.14 -14.95
N ASN A 28 -10.65 -5.14 -14.89
CA ASN A 28 -12.00 -5.18 -15.47
C ASN A 28 -12.80 -6.44 -15.06
N GLY A 29 -12.67 -6.86 -13.81
CA GLY A 29 -13.34 -8.03 -13.24
C GLY A 29 -12.67 -9.37 -13.55
N LYS A 30 -11.57 -9.40 -14.31
CA LYS A 30 -10.79 -10.64 -14.52
C LYS A 30 -10.09 -11.04 -13.23
N GLN A 31 -10.16 -12.33 -12.90
CA GLN A 31 -9.61 -12.90 -11.67
C GLN A 31 -8.09 -13.12 -11.77
N ILE A 32 -7.32 -12.01 -11.67
CA ILE A 32 -5.85 -12.00 -11.73
C ILE A 32 -5.26 -12.06 -10.32
N ILE A 33 -5.77 -11.23 -9.41
CA ILE A 33 -5.47 -11.28 -7.98
C ILE A 33 -6.25 -12.47 -7.39
N LYS A 34 -5.58 -13.34 -6.64
CA LYS A 34 -6.18 -14.58 -6.11
C LYS A 34 -6.06 -14.60 -4.60
N ALA A 35 -7.20 -14.77 -3.93
CA ALA A 35 -7.28 -14.77 -2.45
C ALA A 35 -6.30 -15.75 -1.78
N GLU A 36 -6.15 -16.95 -2.35
CA GLU A 36 -5.24 -17.99 -1.88
C GLU A 36 -3.75 -17.62 -1.99
N LYS A 37 -3.41 -16.65 -2.84
CA LYS A 37 -2.04 -16.13 -3.06
C LYS A 37 -1.77 -14.84 -2.30
N LEU A 38 -2.75 -14.33 -1.55
CA LEU A 38 -2.60 -13.13 -0.74
C LEU A 38 -2.05 -13.47 0.65
N ALA A 39 -1.01 -12.76 1.04
CA ALA A 39 -0.48 -12.75 2.39
C ALA A 39 -0.64 -11.34 2.98
N GLU A 40 -1.23 -11.25 4.18
CA GLU A 40 -1.31 -9.97 4.89
C GLU A 40 0.11 -9.55 5.30
N LEU A 41 0.50 -8.33 4.93
CA LEU A 41 1.75 -7.75 5.38
C LEU A 41 1.49 -7.04 6.69
N ASN A 42 2.28 -7.38 7.72
CA ASN A 42 2.17 -6.67 8.99
C ASN A 42 2.48 -5.18 8.75
N THR A 43 1.47 -4.34 8.95
CA THR A 43 1.59 -2.90 8.77
C THR A 43 2.32 -2.26 9.94
N GLU A 44 2.45 -2.91 11.10
CA GLU A 44 2.82 -2.31 12.39
C GLU A 44 4.32 -1.99 12.58
N ASN A 45 5.21 -2.30 11.63
CA ASN A 45 6.66 -2.26 11.86
C ASN A 45 7.47 -1.63 10.71
N ILE A 46 7.08 -0.47 10.19
CA ILE A 46 8.04 0.35 9.45
C ILE A 46 8.95 1.01 10.49
N HIS A 47 10.14 0.44 10.71
CA HIS A 47 11.22 1.16 11.40
C HIS A 47 11.63 2.32 10.50
N VAL A 48 11.03 3.48 10.73
CA VAL A 48 11.47 4.74 10.13
C VAL A 48 12.75 5.12 10.85
N ASP A 49 13.85 5.15 10.10
CA ASP A 49 15.15 5.60 10.59
C ASP A 49 15.01 6.96 11.30
N GLU A 50 15.68 7.13 12.43
CA GLU A 50 15.55 8.32 13.29
C GLU A 50 15.93 9.61 12.54
N SER A 51 16.74 9.48 11.49
CA SER A 51 17.11 10.56 10.58
C SER A 51 15.88 11.16 9.84
N ILE A 52 14.91 10.34 9.45
CA ILE A 52 13.65 10.76 8.81
C ILE A 52 12.65 11.25 9.88
N SER A 53 12.67 10.65 11.07
CA SER A 53 11.76 10.98 12.16
C SER A 53 11.99 12.37 12.76
N SER A 54 13.20 12.91 12.63
CA SER A 54 13.54 14.26 13.09
C SER A 54 12.81 15.38 12.33
N ASN A 55 12.46 15.17 11.06
CA ASN A 55 11.84 16.17 10.18
C ASN A 55 10.36 15.91 9.87
N VAL A 56 9.83 14.75 10.23
CA VAL A 56 8.45 14.36 9.96
C VAL A 56 7.72 14.13 11.28
N ASN A 57 6.56 14.78 11.45
CA ASN A 57 5.79 14.67 12.68
C ASN A 57 5.57 13.18 13.04
N PRO A 58 5.93 12.73 14.26
CA PRO A 58 5.88 11.31 14.65
C PRO A 58 4.49 10.68 14.49
N SER A 59 3.43 11.51 14.52
CA SER A 59 2.04 11.09 14.27
C SER A 59 1.76 10.71 12.80
N ILE A 60 2.49 11.29 11.85
CA ILE A 60 2.43 10.96 10.41
C ILE A 60 3.12 9.62 10.16
N LEU A 61 4.21 9.34 10.89
CA LEU A 61 4.99 8.10 10.79
C LEU A 61 4.30 6.91 11.46
N LYS A 62 3.42 7.15 12.45
CA LYS A 62 2.67 6.12 13.18
C LYS A 62 1.34 5.73 12.55
N ARG A 63 0.90 6.41 11.48
CA ARG A 63 -0.38 6.08 10.82
C ARG A 63 -0.13 5.13 9.67
N TYR A 64 -0.48 3.88 9.92
CA TYR A 64 -0.44 2.79 8.96
C TYR A 64 -1.54 2.91 7.92
N ARG A 65 -1.35 2.21 6.79
CA ARG A 65 -2.48 1.90 5.92
C ARG A 65 -3.45 1.01 6.66
N ASP A 66 -4.73 1.17 6.34
CA ASP A 66 -5.77 0.32 6.91
C ASP A 66 -5.56 -1.15 6.61
N LEU A 67 -5.03 -1.47 5.43
CA LEU A 67 -4.76 -2.83 5.01
C LEU A 67 -3.67 -2.89 3.94
N CYS A 68 -2.79 -3.88 4.04
CA CYS A 68 -1.75 -4.14 3.04
C CYS A 68 -1.61 -5.65 2.85
N MET A 69 -1.70 -6.11 1.61
CA MET A 69 -1.53 -7.51 1.25
C MET A 69 -0.47 -7.64 0.15
N ARG A 70 0.34 -8.69 0.22
CA ARG A 70 1.23 -9.10 -0.84
C ARG A 70 0.58 -10.23 -1.61
N GLN A 71 0.44 -10.06 -2.91
CA GLN A 71 0.24 -11.19 -3.79
C GLN A 71 1.59 -11.79 -4.14
N ASP A 72 1.73 -13.10 -3.94
CA ASP A 72 2.89 -13.85 -4.37
C ASP A 72 2.45 -15.02 -5.26
N ASP A 73 2.63 -14.84 -6.56
CA ASP A 73 2.50 -15.91 -7.55
C ASP A 73 3.68 -15.87 -8.53
N SER A 74 3.93 -17.00 -9.17
CA SER A 74 4.96 -17.19 -10.20
C SER A 74 4.86 -16.20 -11.37
N VAL A 75 3.65 -15.67 -11.61
CA VAL A 75 3.34 -14.74 -12.70
C VAL A 75 3.32 -13.29 -12.23
N LEU A 76 2.90 -13.01 -11.00
CA LEU A 76 2.71 -11.66 -10.49
C LEU A 76 3.05 -11.58 -9.00
N GLN A 77 4.05 -10.76 -8.69
CA GLN A 77 4.42 -10.40 -7.33
C GLN A 77 4.20 -8.89 -7.16
N ILE A 78 3.27 -8.51 -6.28
CA ILE A 78 2.87 -7.11 -6.08
C ILE A 78 2.40 -6.89 -4.64
N ILE A 79 2.65 -5.68 -4.12
CA ILE A 79 2.11 -5.22 -2.85
C ILE A 79 0.89 -4.34 -3.13
N LEU A 80 -0.23 -4.67 -2.50
CA LEU A 80 -1.53 -4.04 -2.68
C LEU A 80 -1.96 -3.40 -1.35
N GLY A 81 -2.12 -2.09 -1.34
CA GLY A 81 -2.65 -1.33 -0.20
C GLY A 81 -4.09 -0.91 -0.41
N CYS A 82 -4.90 -0.94 0.64
CA CYS A 82 -6.25 -0.41 0.63
C CYS A 82 -6.41 0.62 1.75
N GLU A 83 -6.91 1.79 1.40
CA GLU A 83 -7.24 2.87 2.33
C GLU A 83 -8.75 3.06 2.36
N ASN A 84 -9.36 3.03 3.55
CA ASN A 84 -10.79 3.28 3.69
C ASN A 84 -11.02 4.76 3.99
N GLN A 85 -11.98 5.38 3.29
CA GLN A 85 -12.26 6.79 3.44
C GLN A 85 -13.76 7.06 3.52
N SER A 86 -14.23 7.49 4.70
CA SER A 86 -15.63 7.90 4.93
C SER A 86 -15.87 9.41 4.74
N GLU A 87 -14.83 10.24 4.86
CA GLU A 87 -14.92 11.70 4.64
C GLU A 87 -13.91 12.15 3.59
N ILE A 88 -14.26 13.20 2.85
CA ILE A 88 -13.35 13.81 1.88
C ILE A 88 -12.21 14.47 2.64
N ASP A 89 -11.02 13.91 2.45
CA ASP A 89 -9.74 14.37 2.96
C ASP A 89 -8.86 14.60 1.74
N TYR A 90 -8.64 15.88 1.40
CA TYR A 90 -7.84 16.28 0.25
C TYR A 90 -6.36 15.93 0.41
N SER A 91 -5.90 15.59 1.62
CA SER A 91 -4.54 15.14 1.87
C SER A 91 -4.33 13.65 1.65
N MET A 92 -5.41 12.85 1.53
CA MET A 92 -5.34 11.41 1.25
C MET A 92 -4.43 11.07 0.09
N PRO A 93 -4.54 11.78 -1.05
CA PRO A 93 -3.60 11.68 -2.14
C PRO A 93 -2.11 11.66 -1.77
N ILE A 94 -1.72 12.63 -0.94
CA ILE A 94 -0.33 12.87 -0.55
C ILE A 94 0.12 11.82 0.46
N ARG A 95 -0.78 11.48 1.39
CA ARG A 95 -0.57 10.47 2.42
C ARG A 95 -0.35 9.08 1.81
N THR A 96 -1.16 8.68 0.83
CA THR A 96 -0.99 7.43 0.10
C THR A 96 0.36 7.36 -0.62
N MET A 97 0.77 8.43 -1.31
CA MET A 97 2.09 8.48 -1.97
C MET A 97 3.25 8.34 -0.97
N LEU A 98 3.15 8.99 0.19
CA LEU A 98 4.14 8.85 1.25
C LEU A 98 4.23 7.39 1.72
N TYR A 99 3.10 6.72 1.90
CA TYR A 99 3.09 5.32 2.30
C TYR A 99 3.68 4.39 1.22
N ASP A 100 3.46 4.67 -0.05
CA ASP A 100 4.07 3.92 -1.16
C ASP A 100 5.58 4.12 -1.16
N ALA A 101 6.05 5.36 -1.03
CA ALA A 101 7.47 5.68 -0.95
C ALA A 101 8.15 4.98 0.25
N LEU A 102 7.55 5.03 1.45
CA LEU A 102 8.09 4.34 2.63
C LEU A 102 8.20 2.83 2.41
N LYS A 103 7.23 2.21 1.73
CA LYS A 103 7.28 0.78 1.42
C LYS A 103 8.39 0.46 0.41
N TYR A 104 8.63 1.32 -0.58
CA TYR A 104 9.78 1.17 -1.48
C TYR A 104 11.12 1.34 -0.76
N THR A 105 11.23 2.30 0.16
CA THR A 105 12.44 2.47 0.99
C THR A 105 12.72 1.24 1.85
N GLU A 106 11.68 0.64 2.45
CA GLU A 106 11.81 -0.63 3.19
C GLU A 106 12.32 -1.76 2.29
N GLN A 107 11.77 -1.89 1.07
CA GLN A 107 12.24 -2.88 0.10
C GLN A 107 13.70 -2.64 -0.30
N GLN A 108 14.09 -1.39 -0.56
CA GLN A 108 15.47 -1.03 -0.86
C GLN A 108 16.40 -1.46 0.29
N ASN A 109 16.09 -1.07 1.53
CA ASN A 109 16.91 -1.41 2.70
C ASN A 109 17.10 -2.93 2.84
N ASN A 110 16.04 -3.71 2.61
CA ASN A 110 16.09 -5.16 2.67
C ASN A 110 16.92 -5.78 1.53
N LEU A 111 16.87 -5.22 0.32
CA LEU A 111 17.66 -5.69 -0.84
C LEU A 111 19.14 -5.31 -0.71
N GLU A 112 19.41 -4.16 -0.08
CA GLU A 112 20.75 -3.65 0.15
C GLU A 112 21.46 -4.38 1.29
N LEU A 113 20.71 -4.90 2.28
CA LEU A 113 21.22 -5.70 3.39
C LEU A 113 21.48 -7.15 2.95
N ARG A 114 22.76 -7.50 2.81
CA ARG A 114 23.18 -8.83 2.33
C ARG A 114 23.93 -9.61 3.40
N LYS A 115 23.72 -10.93 3.40
CA LYS A 115 24.41 -11.86 4.30
C LYS A 115 25.63 -12.48 3.60
N ARG A 116 26.78 -12.45 4.26
CA ARG A 116 28.00 -13.14 3.83
C ARG A 116 27.96 -14.62 4.19
N LYS A 117 28.89 -15.40 3.63
CA LYS A 117 29.04 -16.83 3.93
C LYS A 117 29.38 -17.10 5.41
N ASP A 118 30.07 -16.16 6.07
CA ASP A 118 30.40 -16.21 7.49
C ASP A 118 29.23 -15.82 8.42
N GLY A 119 28.07 -15.47 7.86
CA GLY A 119 26.88 -15.09 8.60
C GLY A 119 26.76 -13.61 8.93
N THR A 120 27.77 -12.78 8.64
CA THR A 120 27.74 -11.34 8.89
C THR A 120 26.89 -10.60 7.84
N TYR A 121 26.23 -9.52 8.25
CA TYR A 121 25.46 -8.65 7.35
C TYR A 121 26.27 -7.43 6.91
N TYR A 122 26.05 -6.97 5.69
CA TYR A 122 26.63 -5.73 5.16
C TYR A 122 25.64 -5.03 4.23
N HIS A 123 25.77 -3.71 4.11
CA HIS A 123 25.00 -2.92 3.14
C HIS A 123 25.74 -2.83 1.81
N SER A 124 24.99 -2.92 0.72
CA SER A 124 25.47 -2.75 -0.66
C SER A 124 24.44 -1.98 -1.46
N LYS A 125 24.83 -1.25 -2.49
CA LYS A 125 23.88 -0.58 -3.38
C LYS A 125 22.99 -1.59 -4.11
N LEU A 126 21.79 -1.15 -4.50
CA LEU A 126 20.93 -1.90 -5.43
C LEU A 126 21.68 -2.31 -6.70
N ARG A 127 21.47 -3.56 -7.10
CA ARG A 127 22.01 -4.18 -8.31
C ARG A 127 20.93 -4.21 -9.39
N LYS A 128 21.37 -4.31 -10.64
CA LYS A 128 20.48 -4.42 -11.80
C LYS A 128 19.47 -5.57 -11.71
N ASP A 129 19.88 -6.68 -11.09
CA ASP A 129 19.05 -7.88 -10.98
C ASP A 129 18.21 -7.93 -9.69
N ASP A 130 18.37 -6.95 -8.79
CA ASP A 130 17.51 -6.86 -7.61
C ASP A 130 16.09 -6.49 -8.05
N LYS A 131 15.09 -7.23 -7.57
CA LYS A 131 13.69 -7.03 -7.94
C LYS A 131 12.95 -6.28 -6.84
N VAL A 132 12.58 -5.04 -7.13
CA VAL A 132 11.66 -4.25 -6.31
C VAL A 132 10.24 -4.63 -6.70
N LEU A 133 9.43 -5.01 -5.73
CA LEU A 133 8.02 -5.31 -5.93
C LEU A 133 7.25 -3.99 -6.12
N PRO A 134 6.42 -3.88 -7.17
CA PRO A 134 5.53 -2.75 -7.30
C PRO A 134 4.59 -2.67 -6.09
N VAL A 135 4.29 -1.43 -5.68
CA VAL A 135 3.32 -1.10 -4.63
C VAL A 135 2.20 -0.31 -5.29
N LEU A 136 0.97 -0.78 -5.11
CA LEU A 136 -0.23 -0.14 -5.65
C LEU A 136 -1.26 0.05 -4.55
N THR A 137 -1.88 1.22 -4.50
CA THR A 137 -2.88 1.55 -3.48
C THR A 137 -4.21 1.91 -4.11
N LEU A 138 -5.29 1.33 -3.59
CA LEU A 138 -6.65 1.77 -3.85
C LEU A 138 -7.20 2.52 -2.64
N ILE A 139 -7.90 3.62 -2.91
CA ILE A 139 -8.66 4.36 -1.89
C ILE A 139 -10.13 4.00 -2.09
N PHE A 140 -10.70 3.28 -1.12
CA PHE A 140 -12.10 2.93 -1.11
C PHE A 140 -12.90 4.02 -0.40
N TYR A 141 -13.52 4.89 -1.19
CA TYR A 141 -14.38 5.97 -0.68
C TYR A 141 -15.83 5.50 -0.57
N TYR A 142 -16.42 5.62 0.62
CA TYR A 142 -17.81 5.24 0.93
C TYR A 142 -18.54 6.32 1.73
N GLY A 143 -18.13 7.57 1.55
CA GLY A 143 -18.82 8.70 2.16
C GLY A 143 -20.13 9.04 1.45
N ASP A 144 -20.98 9.79 2.16
CA ASP A 144 -22.32 10.15 1.68
C ASP A 144 -22.32 11.31 0.65
N LYS A 145 -21.15 11.90 0.38
CA LYS A 145 -20.97 13.02 -0.55
C LYS A 145 -20.30 12.53 -1.83
N GLU A 146 -20.52 13.22 -2.94
CA GLU A 146 -19.74 12.96 -4.15
C GLU A 146 -18.24 13.22 -3.86
N TRP A 147 -17.37 12.29 -4.27
CA TRP A 147 -15.95 12.43 -4.00
C TRP A 147 -15.33 13.54 -4.84
N THR A 148 -14.81 14.58 -4.19
CA THR A 148 -14.12 15.69 -4.85
C THR A 148 -12.64 15.68 -4.51
N ILE A 149 -11.77 15.85 -5.52
CA ILE A 149 -10.32 15.97 -5.36
C ILE A 149 -9.83 17.37 -5.77
N LEU A 150 -8.69 17.81 -5.25
CA LEU A 150 -8.01 19.02 -5.71
C LEU A 150 -7.78 18.93 -7.22
N THR A 151 -8.19 19.97 -7.96
CA THR A 151 -8.22 20.00 -9.43
C THR A 151 -6.85 19.71 -10.05
N ASN A 152 -5.76 20.11 -9.40
CA ASN A 152 -4.37 19.90 -9.85
C ASN A 152 -3.79 18.54 -9.42
N ALA A 153 -4.42 17.83 -8.50
CA ALA A 153 -4.02 16.50 -8.05
C ALA A 153 -4.67 15.37 -8.86
N LYS A 154 -5.59 15.70 -9.79
CA LYS A 154 -6.24 14.73 -10.71
C LYS A 154 -5.25 13.92 -11.54
N ALA A 155 -4.08 14.47 -11.84
CA ALA A 155 -3.01 13.79 -12.58
C ALA A 155 -2.43 12.57 -11.83
N ILE A 156 -2.59 12.52 -10.51
CA ILE A 156 -2.02 11.46 -9.66
C ILE A 156 -3.00 10.27 -9.52
N TYR A 157 -4.31 10.50 -9.72
CA TYR A 157 -5.39 9.56 -9.35
C TYR A 157 -6.29 9.09 -10.50
N SER A 158 -6.09 9.58 -11.72
CA SER A 158 -6.93 9.22 -12.87
C SER A 158 -6.54 7.87 -13.48
N ILE A 159 -6.60 6.82 -12.67
CA ILE A 159 -6.74 5.46 -13.19
C ILE A 159 -7.85 4.81 -12.35
N PHE A 160 -8.99 4.56 -12.99
CA PHE A 160 -10.17 3.85 -12.47
C PHE A 160 -11.19 4.67 -11.65
N SER A 161 -11.83 5.65 -12.29
CA SER A 161 -13.29 5.72 -12.19
C SER A 161 -13.87 4.81 -13.27
N PRO A 162 -14.74 3.82 -12.95
CA PRO A 162 -15.61 3.26 -13.97
C PRO A 162 -16.60 4.35 -14.40
N CYS A 163 -17.02 4.27 -15.66
CA CYS A 163 -18.02 5.14 -16.29
C CYS A 163 -19.27 5.36 -15.43
#